data_AF-A0A5C6K2S3-F1
#
_entry.id   AF-A0A5C6K2S3-F1
#
_cell.length_a   1.000
_cell.length_b   1.000
_cell.length_c   1.000
_cell.angle_alpha   90.00
_cell.angle_beta   90.00
_cell.angle_gamma   90.00
#
_symmetry.space_group_name_H-M   'P 1'
#
loop_
_entity.id
_entity.type
_entity.pdbx_description
1 polymer ?
#
loop_
_entity_poly.entity_id
_entity_poly.type
_entity_poly.pdbx_seq_one_letter_code
_entity_poly.pdbx_strand_id
1 'polypeptide(L)'
;MITRITTLPQLEALQNSTMIYAVISALIALLIAFIISFIIKYQGGQDKSYITRRIWFIVIGIVSAAGFYLYNDLVVKGQIVNAGFKSMFVETNITCIGILLGIYFVLGILIMFIFRNSKFGSILGKGKE
;
A
#
# COMPACT_ATOMS: atom_id res chain seq x y z
N MET A 1 -4.94 -26.99 -0.32
CA MET A 1 -5.05 -27.39 -1.73
C MET A 1 -4.89 -26.14 -2.57
N ILE A 2 -3.81 -26.02 -3.36
CA ILE A 2 -3.63 -24.87 -4.25
C ILE A 2 -4.50 -25.12 -5.48
N THR A 3 -5.61 -24.40 -5.61
CA THR A 3 -6.50 -24.46 -6.79
C THR A 3 -5.71 -23.98 -8.00
N ARG A 4 -5.51 -24.86 -8.99
CA ARG A 4 -4.84 -24.50 -10.24
C ARG A 4 -5.83 -23.78 -11.15
N ILE A 5 -5.42 -22.65 -11.69
CA ILE A 5 -6.22 -21.85 -12.63
C ILE A 5 -5.98 -22.38 -14.04
N THR A 6 -7.03 -22.93 -14.65
CA THR A 6 -6.97 -23.54 -15.99
C THR A 6 -7.98 -22.95 -16.97
N THR A 7 -8.96 -22.17 -16.50
CA THR A 7 -10.03 -21.58 -17.32
C THR A 7 -10.09 -20.05 -17.17
N LEU A 8 -10.64 -19.36 -18.17
CA LEU A 8 -10.80 -17.89 -18.17
C LEU A 8 -11.62 -17.36 -16.98
N PRO A 9 -12.80 -17.93 -16.62
CA PRO A 9 -13.59 -17.41 -15.50
C PRO A 9 -12.86 -17.52 -14.15
N GLN A 10 -12.01 -18.55 -13.98
CA GLN A 10 -11.18 -18.69 -12.79
C GLN A 10 -10.09 -17.62 -12.71
N LEU A 11 -9.54 -17.22 -13.86
CA LEU A 11 -8.56 -16.13 -13.94
C LEU A 11 -9.21 -14.79 -13.59
N GLU A 12 -10.38 -14.50 -14.16
CA GLU A 12 -11.12 -13.26 -13.87
C GLU A 12 -11.51 -13.18 -12.39
N ALA A 13 -11.99 -14.28 -11.80
CA ALA A 13 -12.29 -14.34 -10.38
C ALA A 13 -11.05 -14.09 -9.51
N LEU A 14 -9.90 -14.64 -9.91
CA LEU A 14 -8.63 -14.40 -9.21
C LEU A 14 -8.19 -12.95 -9.34
N GLN A 15 -8.26 -12.35 -10.53
CA GLN A 15 -7.94 -10.94 -10.77
C GLN A 15 -8.83 -10.02 -9.90
N ASN A 16 -10.13 -10.28 -9.86
CA ASN A 16 -11.07 -9.50 -9.05
C ASN A 16 -10.75 -9.61 -7.56
N SER A 17 -10.46 -10.82 -7.09
CA SER A 17 -10.03 -11.07 -5.71
C SER A 17 -8.73 -10.32 -5.38
N THR A 18 -7.74 -10.38 -6.27
CA THR A 18 -6.46 -9.65 -6.12
C THR A 18 -6.68 -8.14 -6.06
N MET A 19 -7.60 -7.57 -6.85
CA MET A 19 -7.94 -6.14 -6.77
C MET A 19 -8.54 -5.78 -5.40
N ILE A 20 -9.46 -6.60 -4.87
CA ILE A 20 -10.03 -6.37 -3.53
C ILE A 20 -8.93 -6.43 -2.46
N TYR A 21 -8.03 -7.41 -2.54
CA TYR A 21 -6.89 -7.49 -1.63
C TYR A 21 -5.91 -6.32 -1.77
N ALA A 22 -5.75 -5.75 -2.98
CA ALA A 22 -4.96 -4.54 -3.18
C ALA A 22 -5.55 -3.35 -2.42
N VAL A 23 -6.87 -3.17 -2.44
CA VAL A 23 -7.55 -2.12 -1.66
C VAL A 23 -7.40 -2.36 -0.16
N ILE A 24 -7.63 -3.59 0.32
CA ILE A 24 -7.50 -3.93 1.75
C ILE A 24 -6.08 -3.70 2.24
N SER A 25 -5.08 -4.15 1.48
CA SER A 25 -3.67 -3.96 1.84
C SER A 25 -3.28 -2.48 1.86
N ALA A 26 -3.81 -1.64 0.96
CA ALA A 26 -3.61 -0.19 0.98
C ALA A 26 -4.14 0.44 2.29
N LEU A 27 -5.33 0.04 2.73
CA LEU A 27 -5.93 0.52 3.98
C LEU A 27 -5.11 0.08 5.21
N ILE A 28 -4.64 -1.17 5.24
CA ILE A 28 -3.79 -1.69 6.31
C ILE A 28 -2.46 -0.93 6.35
N ALA A 29 -1.82 -0.73 5.19
CA ALA A 29 -0.57 0.03 5.11
C ALA A 29 -0.74 1.46 5.62
N LEU A 30 -1.87 2.10 5.30
CA LEU A 30 -2.19 3.44 5.79
C LEU A 30 -2.37 3.44 7.32
N LEU A 31 -3.08 2.47 7.87
CA LEU A 31 -3.27 2.33 9.32
C LEU A 31 -1.95 2.12 10.05
N ILE A 32 -1.04 1.30 9.49
CA ILE A 32 0.31 1.12 10.03
C ILE A 32 1.10 2.43 10.00
N ALA A 33 1.05 3.18 8.90
CA ALA A 33 1.72 4.47 8.79
C ALA A 33 1.16 5.50 9.77
N PHE A 34 -0.14 5.46 10.03
CA PHE A 34 -0.81 6.28 11.04
C PHE A 34 -0.25 5.95 12.43
N ILE A 35 -0.23 4.67 12.84
CA ILE A 35 0.27 4.23 14.15
C ILE A 35 1.75 4.62 14.34
N ILE A 36 2.62 4.35 13.35
CA ILE A 36 4.05 4.69 13.42
C ILE A 36 4.25 6.19 13.65
N SER A 37 3.41 7.03 13.05
CA SER A 37 3.48 8.48 13.24
C SER A 37 3.18 8.90 14.68
N PHE A 38 2.33 8.18 15.41
CA PHE A 38 2.07 8.45 16.85
C PHE A 38 3.22 8.00 17.75
N ILE A 39 3.88 6.89 17.40
CA ILE A 39 5.00 6.30 18.16
C ILE A 39 6.23 7.21 18.11
N ILE A 40 6.48 7.88 16.98
CA ILE A 40 7.62 8.80 16.84
C ILE A 40 7.50 9.95 17.85
N LYS A 41 8.34 9.88 18.90
CA LYS A 41 8.42 10.85 19.99
C LYS A 41 8.90 12.21 19.48
N TYR A 42 8.38 13.27 20.07
CA TYR A 42 8.85 14.63 19.84
C TYR A 42 10.24 14.77 20.43
N GLN A 43 11.21 15.25 19.64
CA GLN A 43 12.58 15.50 20.10
C GLN A 43 12.65 17.00 20.40
N GLY A 44 12.42 17.37 21.67
CA GLY A 44 12.45 18.78 22.08
C GLY A 44 13.72 19.50 21.61
N GLY A 45 13.60 20.78 21.25
CA GLY A 45 14.68 21.58 20.64
C GLY A 45 14.46 21.83 19.15
N GLN A 46 15.49 21.60 18.32
CA GLN A 46 15.41 21.66 16.84
C GLN A 46 14.65 20.43 16.31
N ASP A 47 13.35 20.35 16.56
CA ASP A 47 12.57 19.17 16.23
C ASP A 47 12.45 18.95 14.70
N LYS A 48 13.09 17.88 14.22
CA LYS A 48 13.04 17.37 12.83
C LYS A 48 12.20 16.10 12.69
N SER A 49 11.47 15.70 13.72
CA SER A 49 10.63 14.49 13.78
C SER A 49 9.56 14.47 12.69
N TYR A 50 9.13 15.65 12.21
CA TYR A 50 8.21 15.75 11.07
C TYR A 50 8.82 15.22 9.76
N ILE A 51 10.12 15.41 9.54
CA ILE A 51 10.87 14.85 8.40
C ILE A 51 10.95 13.33 8.56
N THR A 52 11.25 12.86 9.77
CA THR A 52 11.32 11.43 10.08
C THR A 52 9.97 10.75 9.82
N ARG A 53 8.84 11.34 10.24
CA ARG A 53 7.49 10.81 9.94
C ARG A 53 7.19 10.77 8.43
N ARG A 54 7.62 11.78 7.68
CA ARG A 54 7.47 11.82 6.21
C ARG A 54 8.28 10.70 5.53
N ILE A 55 9.52 10.48 5.95
CA ILE A 55 10.35 9.39 5.43
C ILE A 55 9.69 8.04 5.72
N TRP A 56 9.20 7.82 6.94
CA TRP A 56 8.48 6.58 7.28
C TRP A 56 7.22 6.37 6.46
N PHE A 57 6.43 7.41 6.20
CA PHE A 57 5.26 7.32 5.33
C PHE A 57 5.65 6.87 3.91
N ILE A 58 6.70 7.46 3.33
CA ILE A 58 7.18 7.07 2.00
C ILE A 58 7.71 5.63 1.99
N VAL A 59 8.51 5.26 3.00
CA VAL A 59 9.09 3.91 3.13
C VAL A 59 8.00 2.86 3.24
N ILE A 60 6.95 3.08 4.03
CA ILE A 60 5.83 2.15 4.16
C ILE A 60 5.06 2.01 2.84
N GLY A 61 4.84 3.11 2.12
CA GLY A 61 4.25 3.08 0.78
C GLY A 61 5.04 2.20 -0.19
N ILE A 62 6.36 2.37 -0.25
CA ILE A 62 7.24 1.57 -1.13
C ILE A 62 7.28 0.11 -0.70
N VAL A 63 7.46 -0.16 0.60
CA VAL A 63 7.55 -1.53 1.13
C VAL A 63 6.24 -2.28 0.93
N SER A 64 5.09 -1.63 1.12
CA SER A 64 3.78 -2.26 0.89
C SER A 64 3.55 -2.61 -0.58
N ALA A 65 3.87 -1.70 -1.51
CA ALA A 65 3.80 -1.96 -2.95
C ALA A 65 4.74 -3.10 -3.37
N ALA A 66 6.01 -3.07 -2.93
CA ALA A 66 6.98 -4.11 -3.24
C ALA A 66 6.58 -5.48 -2.66
N GLY A 67 6.13 -5.51 -1.39
CA GLY A 67 5.66 -6.72 -0.73
C GLY A 67 4.43 -7.31 -1.42
N PHE A 68 3.47 -6.47 -1.81
CA PHE A 68 2.27 -6.91 -2.54
C PHE A 68 2.63 -7.49 -3.91
N TYR A 69 3.53 -6.82 -4.65
CA TYR A 69 3.99 -7.30 -5.95
C TYR A 69 4.68 -8.65 -5.85
N LEU A 70 5.65 -8.78 -4.92
CA LEU A 70 6.41 -10.01 -4.71
C LEU A 70 5.52 -11.16 -4.26
N TYR A 71 4.54 -10.90 -3.38
CA TYR A 71 3.58 -11.94 -2.97
C TYR A 71 2.78 -12.46 -4.16
N ASN A 72 2.25 -11.57 -5.00
CA ASN A 72 1.46 -11.96 -6.17
C ASN A 72 2.31 -12.67 -7.23
N ASP A 73 3.56 -12.24 -7.47
CA ASP A 73 4.44 -12.85 -8.47
C ASP A 73 5.01 -14.20 -8.00
N LEU A 74 5.33 -14.36 -6.72
CA LEU A 74 5.91 -15.60 -6.19
C LEU A 74 4.85 -16.66 -5.82
N VAL A 75 3.73 -16.24 -5.24
CA VAL A 75 2.73 -17.16 -4.67
C VAL A 75 1.56 -17.34 -5.62
N VAL A 76 0.94 -16.25 -6.07
CA VAL A 76 -0.33 -16.30 -6.82
C VAL A 76 -0.12 -16.73 -8.27
N LYS A 77 0.93 -16.23 -8.91
CA LYS A 77 1.31 -16.64 -10.28
C LYS A 77 1.69 -18.13 -10.38
N GLY A 78 2.17 -18.72 -9.27
CA GLY A 78 2.46 -20.15 -9.18
C GLY A 78 1.21 -21.05 -9.34
N GLN A 79 0.01 -20.48 -9.16
CA GLN A 79 -1.26 -21.18 -9.30
C GLN A 79 -1.75 -21.24 -10.76
N ILE A 80 -1.18 -20.42 -11.64
CA ILE A 80 -1.57 -20.29 -13.04
C ILE A 80 -0.68 -21.21 -13.89
N VAL A 81 -1.30 -22.13 -14.64
CA VAL A 81 -0.56 -23.10 -15.44
C VAL A 81 -0.23 -22.56 -16.83
N ASN A 82 -1.15 -21.82 -17.45
CA ASN A 82 -1.02 -21.30 -18.81
C ASN A 82 -0.16 -20.02 -18.86
N ALA A 83 0.83 -19.98 -19.76
CA ALA A 83 1.71 -18.83 -19.95
C ALA A 83 0.96 -17.55 -20.37
N GLY A 84 -0.09 -17.66 -21.20
CA GLY A 84 -0.91 -16.51 -21.60
C GLY A 84 -1.65 -15.88 -20.43
N PHE A 85 -2.22 -16.71 -19.55
CA PHE A 85 -2.90 -16.25 -18.34
C PHE A 85 -1.95 -15.63 -17.32
N LYS A 86 -0.69 -16.09 -17.28
CA LYS A 86 0.35 -15.43 -16.46
C LYS A 86 0.61 -14.01 -16.92
N SER A 87 0.66 -13.75 -18.24
CA SER A 87 0.86 -12.40 -18.78
C SER A 87 -0.29 -11.47 -18.40
N MET A 88 -1.53 -11.93 -18.55
CA MET A 88 -2.72 -11.17 -18.16
C MET A 88 -2.76 -10.87 -16.65
N PHE A 89 -2.35 -11.82 -15.81
CA PHE A 89 -2.26 -11.61 -14.37
C PHE A 89 -1.15 -10.63 -13.98
N VAL A 90 0.00 -10.66 -14.65
CA VAL A 90 1.09 -9.70 -14.41
C VAL A 90 0.64 -8.28 -14.72
N GLU A 91 -0.07 -8.07 -15.84
CA GLU A 91 -0.64 -6.77 -16.18
C GLU A 91 -1.61 -6.29 -15.10
N THR A 92 -2.51 -7.16 -14.65
CA THR A 92 -3.43 -6.85 -13.54
C THR A 92 -2.68 -6.51 -12.25
N ASN A 93 -1.62 -7.25 -11.93
CA ASN A 93 -0.80 -7.01 -10.72
C ASN A 93 -0.14 -5.62 -10.76
N ILE A 94 0.34 -5.18 -11.93
CA ILE A 94 0.88 -3.82 -12.12
C ILE A 94 -0.22 -2.77 -11.90
N THR A 95 -1.42 -2.97 -12.44
CA THR A 95 -2.57 -2.08 -12.19
C THR A 95 -2.92 -2.03 -10.70
N CYS A 96 -2.91 -3.18 -10.01
CA CYS A 96 -3.17 -3.27 -8.57
C CYS A 96 -2.16 -2.47 -7.74
N ILE A 97 -0.87 -2.47 -8.10
CA ILE A 97 0.14 -1.60 -7.45
C ILE A 97 -0.24 -0.12 -7.63
N GLY A 98 -0.65 0.27 -8.85
CA GLY A 98 -1.09 1.62 -9.14
C GLY A 98 -2.27 2.05 -8.27
N ILE A 99 -3.27 1.19 -8.12
CA ILE A 99 -4.43 1.41 -7.25
C ILE A 99 -3.99 1.49 -5.78
N LEU A 100 -3.15 0.57 -5.31
CA LEU A 100 -2.66 0.54 -3.93
C LEU A 100 -1.94 1.84 -3.57
N LEU A 101 -0.98 2.26 -4.41
CA LEU A 101 -0.25 3.51 -4.21
C LEU A 101 -1.19 4.72 -4.34
N GLY A 102 -2.08 4.72 -5.33
CA GLY A 102 -3.06 5.78 -5.53
C GLY A 102 -3.94 6.00 -4.29
N ILE A 103 -4.55 4.93 -3.77
CA ILE A 103 -5.36 4.98 -2.54
C ILE A 103 -4.51 5.42 -1.35
N TYR A 104 -3.32 4.83 -1.17
CA TYR A 104 -2.43 5.15 -0.06
C TYR A 104 -2.04 6.63 -0.03
N PHE A 105 -1.65 7.21 -1.17
CA PHE A 105 -1.28 8.62 -1.27
C PHE A 105 -2.49 9.55 -1.17
N VAL A 106 -3.58 9.29 -1.91
CA VAL A 106 -4.76 10.16 -1.92
C VAL A 106 -5.42 10.19 -0.55
N LEU A 107 -5.72 9.03 0.04
CA LEU A 107 -6.30 8.96 1.39
C LEU A 107 -5.31 9.43 2.44
N GLY A 108 -4.02 9.11 2.30
CA GLY A 108 -2.99 9.57 3.22
C GLY A 108 -2.94 11.09 3.29
N ILE A 109 -2.92 11.77 2.15
CA ILE A 109 -2.96 13.23 2.05
C ILE A 109 -4.27 13.78 2.63
N LEU A 110 -5.41 13.18 2.29
CA LEU A 110 -6.72 13.62 2.78
C LEU A 110 -6.80 13.54 4.32
N ILE A 111 -6.33 12.44 4.91
CA ILE A 111 -6.26 12.25 6.37
C ILE A 111 -5.28 13.24 7.00
N MET A 112 -4.15 13.53 6.36
CA MET A 112 -3.22 14.57 6.84
C MET A 112 -3.87 15.97 6.84
N PHE A 113 -4.77 16.27 5.90
CA PHE A 113 -5.55 17.51 5.90
C PHE A 113 -6.63 17.54 7.00
N ILE A 114 -7.36 16.43 7.20
CA ILE A 114 -8.37 16.33 8.27
C ILE A 114 -7.70 16.50 9.65
N PHE A 115 -6.57 15.82 9.86
CA PHE A 115 -5.84 15.83 11.12
C PHE A 115 -4.64 16.79 11.09
N ARG A 116 -4.82 17.99 10.52
CA ARG A 116 -3.74 18.99 10.33
C ARG A 116 -2.99 19.36 11.63
N ASN A 117 -3.68 19.32 12.77
CA ASN A 117 -3.11 19.63 14.09
C ASN A 117 -2.56 18.39 14.83
N SER A 118 -2.60 17.21 14.21
CA SER A 118 -2.08 15.97 14.80
C SER A 118 -0.63 15.68 14.40
N LYS A 119 -0.01 14.72 15.09
CA LYS A 119 1.30 14.17 14.73
C LYS A 119 1.37 13.64 13.28
N PHE A 120 0.26 13.14 12.75
CA PHE A 120 0.15 12.66 11.38
C PHE A 120 0.02 13.82 10.38
N GLY A 121 -0.73 14.87 10.72
CA GLY A 121 -0.82 16.10 9.92
C GLY A 121 0.50 16.86 9.79
N SER A 122 1.38 16.76 10.79
CA SER A 122 2.72 17.36 10.72
C SER A 122 3.60 16.79 9.60
N ILE A 123 3.20 15.69 8.96
CA ILE A 123 3.89 15.13 7.78
C ILE A 123 3.87 16.11 6.61
N LEU A 124 2.80 16.90 6.44
CA LEU A 124 2.69 17.90 5.36
C LEU A 124 3.53 19.15 5.62
N GLY A 125 3.82 19.49 6.86
CA GLY A 125 4.68 20.62 7.23
C GLY A 125 4.60 20.94 8.72
N LYS A 126 5.49 21.82 9.21
CA LYS A 126 5.38 22.35 10.58
C LYS A 126 3.99 22.97 10.74
N GLY A 127 3.21 22.45 11.68
CA GLY A 127 2.04 23.16 12.18
C GLY A 127 2.52 24.52 12.68
N LYS A 128 1.80 25.59 12.32
CA LYS A 128 2.03 26.89 12.97
C LYS A 128 1.74 26.66 14.45
N GLU A 129 2.76 26.89 15.27
CA GLU A 129 2.62 27.02 16.73
C GLU A 129 1.51 28.01 17.08
#